data_AF-A0A8S3U2Q5-F1
#
_entry.id   AF-A0A8S3U2Q5-F1
#
_cell.length_a   1.000
_cell.length_b   1.000
_cell.length_c   1.000
_cell.angle_alpha   90.00
_cell.angle_beta   90.00
_cell.angle_gamma   90.00
#
_symmetry.space_group_name_H-M   'P 1'
#
loop_
_entity.id
_entity.type
_entity.pdbx_description
1 polymer ?
#
loop_
_entity_poly.entity_id
_entity_poly.type
_entity_poly.pdbx_seq_one_letter_code
_entity_poly.pdbx_strand_id
1 'polypeptide(L)'
;MNKCLEQKHYNVVNWLLENESSCSFDKQTILNNACRNDKIETIKILNKYFHSLDMNEPVINACKGYGLRLSVCKYLLTEIDHNSLDIRRIVNTVCQDLVSDNVVKFLLLKFSDDQNTINKVLISSCQQGKYSILTDIFLVVHNDQLDILTAFFAACLHPHTYIHDSEKSICVIDFLFEKLQDKSYVASEVLSGLLDKKSYNVILYFLEQGYCRNFDKKNLMIEACRHGHVKLVQWIFENVDHKELDIKSAFLEACIPTNKVTELQLNCVALMWHYIQDINMFEVDTVLKSMTEVPPDMAYRDLQDDLRKWLLYIKTVHQRMMSESGMQC
;
A
#
# COMPACT_ATOMS: atom_id res chain seq x y z
N MET A 1 43.14 5.19 -9.99
CA MET A 1 42.43 5.48 -8.73
C MET A 1 41.46 4.37 -8.31
N ASN A 2 40.38 4.09 -9.06
CA ASN A 2 39.38 3.06 -8.68
C ASN A 2 39.98 1.69 -8.32
N LYS A 3 40.86 1.15 -9.16
CA LYS A 3 41.52 -0.14 -8.90
C LYS A 3 42.35 -0.13 -7.60
N CYS A 4 43.02 1.00 -7.29
CA CYS A 4 43.77 1.16 -6.05
C CYS A 4 42.84 1.19 -4.83
N LEU A 5 41.68 1.85 -4.95
CA LEU A 5 40.66 1.90 -3.90
C LEU A 5 40.01 0.54 -3.66
N GLU A 6 39.69 -0.19 -4.74
CA GLU A 6 39.15 -1.56 -4.68
C GLU A 6 40.13 -2.53 -4.00
N GLN A 7 41.42 -2.40 -4.31
CA GLN A 7 42.51 -3.20 -3.73
C GLN A 7 42.98 -2.71 -2.36
N LYS A 8 42.35 -1.66 -1.79
CA LYS A 8 42.72 -1.06 -0.50
C LYS A 8 44.18 -0.54 -0.43
N HIS A 9 44.74 -0.12 -1.57
CA HIS A 9 46.08 0.47 -1.65
C HIS A 9 46.05 1.97 -1.26
N TYR A 10 45.64 2.27 -0.02
CA TYR A 10 45.40 3.64 0.45
C TYR A 10 46.64 4.54 0.39
N ASN A 11 47.84 3.97 0.56
CA ASN A 11 49.10 4.73 0.47
C ASN A 11 49.30 5.32 -0.94
N VAL A 12 49.00 4.54 -1.98
CA VAL A 12 49.09 5.00 -3.38
C VAL A 12 48.04 6.09 -3.65
N VAL A 13 46.85 5.94 -3.07
CA VAL A 13 45.76 6.92 -3.22
C VAL A 13 46.12 8.24 -2.55
N ASN A 14 46.63 8.23 -1.31
CA ASN A 14 47.08 9.43 -0.62
C ASN A 14 48.18 10.13 -1.42
N TRP A 15 49.18 9.37 -1.90
CA TRP A 15 50.25 9.93 -2.72
C TRP A 15 49.72 10.59 -4.00
N LEU A 16 48.78 9.95 -4.70
CA LEU A 16 48.16 10.52 -5.91
C LEU A 16 47.37 11.79 -5.63
N LEU A 17 46.70 11.89 -4.48
CA LEU A 17 45.93 13.06 -4.06
C LEU A 17 46.82 14.22 -3.61
N GLU A 18 47.89 13.92 -2.88
CA GLU A 18 48.84 14.93 -2.38
C GLU A 18 49.65 15.61 -3.48
N ASN A 19 49.95 14.89 -4.57
CA ASN A 19 50.77 15.41 -5.65
C ASN A 19 49.96 16.07 -6.77
N GLU A 20 48.68 16.40 -6.52
CA GLU A 20 47.72 16.95 -7.49
C GLU A 20 47.84 16.28 -8.86
N SER A 21 48.08 14.96 -8.87
CA SER A 21 48.37 14.25 -10.11
C SER A 21 47.25 14.56 -11.10
N SER A 22 47.62 15.01 -12.32
CA SER A 22 46.74 15.47 -13.39
C SER A 22 45.75 14.41 -13.91
N CYS A 23 45.59 13.33 -13.17
CA CYS A 23 44.59 12.32 -13.38
C CYS A 23 43.20 12.99 -13.32
N SER A 24 42.63 13.21 -14.49
CA SER A 24 41.29 13.77 -14.71
C SER A 24 40.20 12.76 -14.33
N PHE A 25 40.27 12.20 -13.12
CA PHE A 25 39.21 11.34 -12.63
C PHE A 25 38.08 12.19 -12.05
N ASP A 26 36.87 11.77 -12.34
CA ASP A 26 35.66 12.35 -11.76
C ASP A 26 35.59 11.99 -10.26
N LYS A 27 36.06 12.92 -9.43
CA LYS A 27 36.07 12.82 -7.97
C LYS A 27 34.70 12.49 -7.39
N GLN A 28 33.64 13.06 -7.96
CA GLN A 28 32.26 12.84 -7.52
C GLN A 28 31.83 11.40 -7.77
N THR A 29 32.13 10.86 -8.95
CA THR A 29 31.82 9.47 -9.29
C THR A 29 32.55 8.49 -8.37
N ILE A 30 33.82 8.74 -8.03
CA ILE A 30 34.58 7.90 -7.10
C ILE A 30 33.93 7.90 -5.72
N LEU A 31 33.59 9.08 -5.20
CA LEU A 31 32.96 9.23 -3.89
C LEU A 31 31.60 8.54 -3.83
N ASN A 32 30.76 8.73 -4.86
CA ASN A 32 29.48 8.04 -5.00
C ASN A 32 29.66 6.52 -4.96
N ASN A 33 30.63 5.99 -5.71
CA ASN A 33 30.92 4.55 -5.72
C ASN A 33 31.45 4.04 -4.39
N ALA A 34 32.28 4.82 -3.68
CA ALA A 34 32.76 4.47 -2.35
C ALA A 34 31.60 4.38 -1.34
N CYS A 35 30.68 5.35 -1.38
CA CYS A 35 29.46 5.37 -0.57
C CYS A 35 28.54 4.19 -0.90
N ARG A 36 28.42 3.83 -2.18
CA ARG A 36 27.66 2.65 -2.61
C ARG A 36 28.29 1.32 -2.21
N ASN A 37 29.57 1.27 -1.85
CA ASN A 37 30.26 0.01 -1.58
C ASN A 37 30.79 -0.10 -0.14
N ASP A 38 30.25 0.72 0.76
CA ASP A 38 30.60 0.75 2.19
C ASP A 38 32.11 0.92 2.44
N LYS A 39 32.78 1.74 1.63
CA LYS A 39 34.24 1.94 1.70
C LYS A 39 34.60 3.11 2.60
N ILE A 40 34.32 3.00 3.91
CA ILE A 40 34.47 4.11 4.87
C ILE A 40 35.87 4.74 4.87
N GLU A 41 36.93 3.94 4.78
CA GLU A 41 38.31 4.45 4.75
C GLU A 41 38.62 5.23 3.46
N THR A 42 38.08 4.78 2.32
CA THR A 42 38.13 5.55 1.08
C THR A 42 37.44 6.89 1.25
N ILE A 43 36.24 6.91 1.85
CA ILE A 43 35.46 8.13 2.04
C ILE A 43 36.21 9.12 2.95
N LYS A 44 36.80 8.65 4.05
CA LYS A 44 37.63 9.46 4.95
C LYS A 44 38.80 10.13 4.21
N ILE A 45 39.51 9.35 3.38
CA ILE A 45 40.61 9.88 2.56
C ILE A 45 40.09 10.95 1.60
N LEU A 46 39.03 10.65 0.84
CA LEU A 46 38.48 11.60 -0.14
C LEU A 46 38.01 12.90 0.53
N ASN A 47 37.34 12.81 1.68
CA ASN A 47 36.84 13.96 2.45
C ASN A 47 37.99 14.86 2.96
N LYS A 48 39.14 14.27 3.30
CA LYS A 48 40.33 15.02 3.75
C LYS A 48 40.87 15.96 2.66
N TYR A 49 40.78 15.57 1.39
CA TYR A 49 41.39 16.33 0.28
C TYR A 49 40.38 17.11 -0.57
N PHE A 50 39.07 16.90 -0.40
CA PHE A 50 38.04 17.47 -1.27
C PHE A 50 36.98 18.27 -0.53
N HIS A 51 37.31 19.50 -0.14
CA HIS A 51 36.43 20.41 0.60
C HIS A 51 35.29 21.05 -0.23
N SER A 52 35.21 20.78 -1.55
CA SER A 52 34.25 21.43 -2.46
C SER A 52 33.30 20.46 -3.18
N LEU A 53 33.25 19.20 -2.78
CA LEU A 53 32.34 18.23 -3.41
C LEU A 53 30.92 18.39 -2.88
N ASP A 54 29.95 18.17 -3.76
CA ASP A 54 28.55 18.03 -3.35
C ASP A 54 28.38 16.69 -2.62
N MET A 55 28.07 16.77 -1.33
CA MET A 55 27.94 15.62 -0.45
C MET A 55 26.52 15.04 -0.43
N ASN A 56 25.53 15.71 -1.03
CA ASN A 56 24.14 15.24 -1.01
C ASN A 56 23.97 13.87 -1.67
N GLU A 57 24.42 13.74 -2.92
CA GLU A 57 24.25 12.50 -3.67
C GLU A 57 25.06 11.32 -3.10
N PRO A 58 26.32 11.50 -2.64
CA PRO A 58 27.05 10.48 -1.90
C PRO A 58 26.32 9.99 -0.65
N VAL A 59 25.77 10.91 0.16
CA VAL A 59 25.01 10.57 1.37
C VAL A 59 23.76 9.78 1.01
N ILE A 60 22.97 10.26 0.04
CA ILE A 60 21.78 9.54 -0.43
C ILE A 60 22.15 8.13 -0.91
N ASN A 61 23.23 7.99 -1.68
CA ASN A 61 23.72 6.70 -2.16
C ASN A 61 24.18 5.76 -1.03
N ALA A 62 24.79 6.30 0.02
CA ALA A 62 25.13 5.52 1.22
C ALA A 62 23.86 5.03 1.91
N CYS A 63 22.88 5.93 2.11
CA CYS A 63 21.65 5.63 2.82
C CYS A 63 20.70 4.68 2.07
N LYS A 64 20.67 4.72 0.73
CA LYS A 64 19.89 3.78 -0.11
C LYS A 64 20.51 2.38 -0.20
N GLY A 65 21.66 2.15 0.43
CA GLY A 65 22.30 0.84 0.42
C GLY A 65 21.57 -0.21 1.23
N TYR A 66 21.55 -1.45 0.75
CA TYR A 66 21.06 -2.58 1.51
C TYR A 66 21.91 -2.82 2.77
N GLY A 67 21.32 -2.55 3.94
CA GLY A 67 21.64 -3.09 5.27
C GLY A 67 22.99 -2.75 5.93
N LEU A 68 24.08 -2.68 5.17
CA LEU A 68 25.44 -2.70 5.71
C LEU A 68 26.07 -1.30 5.87
N ARG A 69 25.41 -0.24 5.41
CA ARG A 69 26.06 1.07 5.25
C ARG A 69 25.82 2.06 6.39
N LEU A 70 25.32 1.60 7.54
CA LEU A 70 25.04 2.48 8.68
C LEU A 70 26.30 3.18 9.19
N SER A 71 27.45 2.51 9.15
CA SER A 71 28.76 3.07 9.53
C SER A 71 29.14 4.27 8.65
N VAL A 72 28.99 4.14 7.34
CA VAL A 72 29.22 5.22 6.37
C VAL A 72 28.21 6.34 6.58
N CYS A 73 26.92 6.03 6.75
CA CYS A 73 25.89 7.05 7.00
C CYS A 73 26.21 7.85 8.26
N LYS A 74 26.57 7.18 9.35
CA LYS A 74 26.98 7.82 10.60
C LYS A 74 28.17 8.76 10.37
N TYR A 75 29.24 8.27 9.75
CA TYR A 75 30.42 9.08 9.45
C TYR A 75 30.07 10.32 8.61
N LEU A 76 29.34 10.14 7.51
CA LEU A 76 28.98 11.24 6.61
C LEU A 76 28.07 12.27 7.28
N LEU A 77 27.23 11.87 8.24
CA LEU A 77 26.27 12.74 8.91
C LEU A 77 26.74 13.24 10.28
N THR A 78 27.94 12.87 10.73
CA THR A 78 28.53 13.42 11.97
C THR A 78 29.81 14.19 11.72
N GLU A 79 30.62 13.77 10.75
CA GLU A 79 31.97 14.32 10.53
C GLU A 79 32.06 15.30 9.36
N ILE A 80 31.04 15.38 8.51
CA ILE A 80 31.02 16.30 7.37
C ILE A 80 30.27 17.56 7.74
N ASP A 81 30.77 18.70 7.25
CA ASP A 81 30.15 20.00 7.47
C ASP A 81 28.71 20.01 6.95
N HIS A 82 27.78 20.12 7.91
CA HIS A 82 26.34 20.13 7.67
C HIS A 82 25.87 21.29 6.79
N ASN A 83 26.63 22.39 6.72
CA ASN A 83 26.27 23.54 5.88
C ASN A 83 26.25 23.21 4.39
N SER A 84 26.91 22.10 3.99
CA SER A 84 26.92 21.60 2.61
C SER A 84 25.78 20.63 2.29
N LEU A 85 25.04 20.17 3.30
CA LEU A 85 24.05 19.11 3.16
C LEU A 85 22.62 19.67 3.14
N ASP A 86 21.88 19.36 2.09
CA ASP A 86 20.42 19.46 2.07
C ASP A 86 19.82 18.25 2.80
N ILE A 87 19.85 18.33 4.13
CA ILE A 87 19.33 17.29 5.02
C ILE A 87 17.88 16.94 4.67
N ARG A 88 17.07 17.94 4.34
CA ARG A 88 15.67 17.74 3.97
C ARG A 88 15.55 16.88 2.71
N ARG A 89 16.34 17.15 1.67
CA ARG A 89 16.39 16.30 0.48
C ARG A 89 16.88 14.90 0.81
N ILE A 90 17.95 14.77 1.61
CA ILE A 90 18.51 13.48 1.98
C ILE A 90 17.46 12.62 2.69
N VAL A 91 16.85 13.12 3.76
CA VAL A 91 15.87 12.35 4.53
C VAL A 91 14.65 12.02 3.66
N ASN A 92 14.12 12.98 2.90
CA ASN A 92 12.98 12.70 2.01
C ASN A 92 13.29 11.59 1.00
N THR A 93 14.46 11.65 0.38
CA THR A 93 14.84 10.67 -0.65
C THR A 93 15.08 9.29 -0.04
N VAL A 94 15.72 9.22 1.13
CA VAL A 94 16.01 7.96 1.82
C VAL A 94 14.74 7.33 2.39
N CYS A 95 13.84 8.16 2.93
CA CYS A 95 12.60 7.72 3.52
C CYS A 95 11.50 7.44 2.50
N GLN A 96 11.62 7.91 1.26
CA GLN A 96 10.75 7.44 0.17
C GLN A 96 11.12 6.01 -0.27
N ASP A 97 12.39 5.66 -0.22
CA ASP A 97 12.84 4.33 -0.66
C ASP A 97 12.84 3.28 0.48
N LEU A 98 12.81 3.72 1.76
CA LEU A 98 12.87 2.92 3.01
C LEU A 98 13.69 1.63 2.92
N VAL A 99 14.89 1.74 2.33
CA VAL A 99 15.73 0.56 2.04
C VAL A 99 16.29 -0.05 3.32
N SER A 100 16.48 0.73 4.38
CA SER A 100 17.04 0.27 5.65
C SER A 100 16.41 0.95 6.87
N ASP A 101 15.66 0.18 7.66
CA ASP A 101 15.06 0.63 8.92
C ASP A 101 16.09 1.26 9.87
N ASN A 102 17.31 0.68 9.96
CA ASN A 102 18.38 1.21 10.83
C ASN A 102 18.87 2.60 10.40
N VAL A 103 18.96 2.86 9.10
CA VAL A 103 19.34 4.18 8.59
C VAL A 103 18.24 5.18 8.87
N VAL A 104 16.97 4.82 8.64
CA VAL A 104 15.83 5.69 8.92
C VAL A 104 15.75 6.02 10.41
N LYS A 105 15.89 5.04 11.30
CA LYS A 105 15.97 5.25 12.76
C LYS A 105 17.07 6.23 13.15
N PHE A 106 18.27 6.05 12.57
CA PHE A 106 19.39 6.96 12.82
C PHE A 106 19.09 8.39 12.36
N LEU A 107 18.50 8.54 11.16
CA LEU A 107 18.11 9.85 10.63
C LEU A 107 17.04 10.51 11.50
N LEU A 108 16.03 9.75 11.95
CA LEU A 108 14.97 10.26 12.83
C LEU A 108 15.54 10.75 14.17
N LEU A 109 16.46 10.00 14.78
CA LEU A 109 17.11 10.41 16.03
C LEU A 109 17.99 11.65 15.85
N LYS A 110 18.61 11.82 14.68
CA LYS A 110 19.54 12.92 14.41
C LYS A 110 18.81 14.21 14.01
N PHE A 111 17.64 14.08 13.36
CA PHE A 111 16.90 15.18 12.74
C PHE A 111 15.44 15.26 13.25
N SER A 112 15.22 14.91 14.51
CA SER A 112 13.91 14.91 15.16
C SER A 112 13.28 16.31 15.30
N ASP A 113 14.05 17.38 15.09
CA ASP A 113 13.56 18.74 15.28
C ASP A 113 12.84 19.29 14.03
N ASP A 114 12.94 18.63 12.87
CA ASP A 114 12.22 19.01 11.65
C ASP A 114 10.92 18.23 11.49
N GLN A 115 9.83 18.82 11.98
CA GLN A 115 8.49 18.22 11.96
C GLN A 115 8.01 17.87 10.55
N ASN A 116 8.34 18.68 9.55
CA ASN A 116 7.93 18.41 8.16
C ASN A 116 8.61 17.16 7.63
N THR A 117 9.88 16.97 7.99
CA THR A 117 10.63 15.77 7.63
C THR A 117 10.05 14.56 8.34
N ILE A 118 9.81 14.63 9.65
CA ILE A 118 9.17 13.54 10.42
C ILE A 118 7.83 13.12 9.80
N ASN A 119 6.94 14.08 9.51
CA ASN A 119 5.62 13.77 8.94
C ASN A 119 5.75 13.09 7.57
N LYS A 120 6.73 13.46 6.75
CA LYS A 120 7.00 12.75 5.49
C LYS A 120 7.53 11.34 5.69
N VAL A 121 8.41 11.13 6.68
CA VAL A 121 8.87 9.77 7.03
C VAL A 121 7.71 8.93 7.54
N LEU A 122 6.86 9.50 8.38
CA LEU A 122 5.64 8.88 8.91
C LEU A 122 4.74 8.41 7.75
N ILE A 123 4.36 9.33 6.86
CA ILE A 123 3.51 9.05 5.69
C ILE A 123 4.14 7.96 4.81
N SER A 124 5.43 8.08 4.48
CA SER A 124 6.12 7.11 3.62
C SER A 124 6.19 5.73 4.27
N SER A 125 6.41 5.67 5.60
CA SER A 125 6.44 4.42 6.37
C SER A 125 5.07 3.75 6.41
N CYS A 126 3.99 4.54 6.49
CA CYS A 126 2.63 4.06 6.40
C CYS A 126 2.34 3.44 5.03
N GLN A 127 2.70 4.15 3.96
CA GLN A 127 2.53 3.69 2.58
C GLN A 127 3.32 2.42 2.24
N GLN A 128 4.33 2.09 3.05
CA GLN A 128 5.20 0.92 2.87
C GLN A 128 5.06 -0.12 3.99
N GLY A 129 4.12 0.07 4.93
CA GLY A 129 3.78 -0.96 5.91
C GLY A 129 4.92 -1.22 6.89
N LYS A 130 5.77 -0.22 7.11
CA LYS A 130 6.98 -0.29 7.93
C LYS A 130 6.64 -0.03 9.40
N TYR A 131 5.95 -0.98 10.01
CA TYR A 131 5.50 -0.91 11.40
C TYR A 131 6.63 -0.57 12.39
N SER A 132 7.81 -1.18 12.22
CA SER A 132 9.01 -0.91 13.04
C SER A 132 9.35 0.58 13.10
N ILE A 133 9.44 1.24 11.93
CA ILE A 133 9.79 2.65 11.82
C ILE A 133 8.71 3.53 12.46
N LEU A 134 7.42 3.18 12.27
CA LEU A 134 6.33 3.92 12.92
C LEU A 134 6.47 3.89 14.44
N THR A 135 6.75 2.73 15.03
CA THR A 135 6.93 2.65 16.49
C THR A 135 8.10 3.52 16.96
N ASP A 136 9.20 3.60 16.21
CA ASP A 136 10.33 4.47 16.57
C ASP A 136 9.97 5.96 16.47
N ILE A 137 9.21 6.38 15.44
CA ILE A 137 8.75 7.77 15.30
C ILE A 137 7.96 8.18 16.55
N PHE A 138 7.01 7.35 16.98
CA PHE A 138 6.17 7.60 18.14
C PHE A 138 6.92 7.53 19.48
N LEU A 139 8.13 6.94 19.51
CA LEU A 139 9.00 6.98 20.69
C LEU A 139 9.82 8.28 20.78
N VAL A 140 10.16 8.87 19.63
CA VAL A 140 11.05 10.03 19.54
C VAL A 140 10.28 11.35 19.48
N VAL A 141 9.04 11.33 18.99
CA VAL A 141 8.24 12.53 18.69
C VAL A 141 6.94 12.51 19.49
N HIS A 142 6.58 13.66 20.08
CA HIS A 142 5.30 13.79 20.79
C HIS A 142 4.10 13.73 19.82
N ASN A 143 3.05 13.03 20.22
CA ASN A 143 1.88 12.75 19.36
C ASN A 143 1.18 14.01 18.82
N ASP A 144 1.17 15.10 19.58
CA ASP A 144 0.52 16.37 19.23
C ASP A 144 1.19 17.10 18.06
N GLN A 145 2.41 16.69 17.70
CA GLN A 145 3.16 17.27 16.58
C GLN A 145 2.96 16.49 15.27
N LEU A 146 2.53 15.22 15.37
CA LEU A 146 2.41 14.31 14.24
C LEU A 146 1.10 14.53 13.47
N ASP A 147 1.19 14.56 12.14
CA ASP A 147 0.01 14.53 11.27
C ASP A 147 -0.51 13.10 11.10
N ILE A 148 -1.05 12.56 12.20
CA ILE A 148 -1.54 11.19 12.30
C ILE A 148 -2.69 10.94 11.32
N LEU A 149 -3.55 11.96 11.11
CA LEU A 149 -4.68 11.86 10.21
C LEU A 149 -4.22 11.66 8.76
N THR A 150 -3.31 12.51 8.27
CA THR A 150 -2.76 12.35 6.91
C THR A 150 -1.99 11.04 6.76
N ALA A 151 -1.23 10.64 7.78
CA ALA A 151 -0.53 9.36 7.78
C ALA A 151 -1.50 8.17 7.69
N PHE A 152 -2.60 8.23 8.42
CA PHE A 152 -3.65 7.22 8.40
C PHE A 152 -4.31 7.10 7.02
N PHE A 153 -4.70 8.22 6.43
CA PHE A 153 -5.23 8.23 5.06
C PHE A 153 -4.22 7.71 4.05
N ALA A 154 -2.94 8.04 4.21
CA ALA A 154 -1.89 7.52 3.35
C ALA A 154 -1.70 5.99 3.50
N ALA A 155 -1.85 5.45 4.71
CA ALA A 155 -1.84 4.01 4.94
C ALA A 155 -3.01 3.32 4.21
N CYS A 156 -4.20 3.91 4.29
CA CYS A 156 -5.45 3.32 3.82
C CYS A 156 -5.70 3.50 2.31
N LEU A 157 -5.43 4.69 1.76
CA LEU A 157 -5.98 5.10 0.45
C LEU A 157 -4.94 5.18 -0.67
N HIS A 158 -3.65 5.04 -0.37
CA HIS A 158 -2.63 5.27 -1.38
C HIS A 158 -2.59 4.10 -2.40
N PRO A 159 -2.70 4.37 -3.72
CA PRO A 159 -2.98 3.36 -4.75
C PRO A 159 -1.83 2.38 -5.00
N HIS A 160 -0.62 2.70 -4.52
CA HIS A 160 0.58 1.88 -4.69
C HIS A 160 1.11 1.31 -3.38
N THR A 161 0.34 1.36 -2.30
CA THR A 161 0.77 0.66 -1.09
C THR A 161 0.73 -0.84 -1.43
N TYR A 162 1.86 -1.52 -1.29
CA TYR A 162 2.06 -2.96 -1.54
C TYR A 162 1.27 -3.85 -0.55
N ILE A 163 0.15 -3.36 -0.04
CA ILE A 163 -0.21 -3.42 1.38
C ILE A 163 -1.69 -3.64 1.56
N HIS A 164 -2.53 -3.41 0.56
CA HIS A 164 -3.97 -3.51 0.77
C HIS A 164 -4.43 -4.89 1.28
N ASP A 165 -3.61 -5.93 1.13
CA ASP A 165 -3.91 -7.30 1.58
C ASP A 165 -2.85 -7.94 2.50
N SER A 166 -1.86 -7.19 3.00
CA SER A 166 -0.82 -7.77 3.88
C SER A 166 -1.15 -7.58 5.36
N GLU A 167 -0.90 -8.60 6.20
CA GLU A 167 -1.05 -8.49 7.67
C GLU A 167 -0.28 -7.31 8.25
N LYS A 168 0.90 -6.99 7.69
CA LYS A 168 1.73 -5.85 8.13
C LYS A 168 1.02 -4.51 8.03
N SER A 169 0.17 -4.38 7.01
CA SER A 169 -0.62 -3.19 6.73
C SER A 169 -1.69 -2.98 7.77
N ILE A 170 -2.37 -4.07 8.13
CA ILE A 170 -3.38 -4.06 9.17
C ILE A 170 -2.73 -3.64 10.49
N CYS A 171 -1.53 -4.14 10.82
CA CYS A 171 -0.78 -3.68 12.01
C CYS A 171 -0.49 -2.18 12.01
N VAL A 172 -0.13 -1.60 10.85
CA VAL A 172 0.08 -0.16 10.71
C VAL A 172 -1.21 0.62 10.92
N ILE A 173 -2.29 0.18 10.27
CA ILE A 173 -3.61 0.82 10.33
C ILE A 173 -4.16 0.75 11.76
N ASP A 174 -4.17 -0.42 12.38
CA ASP A 174 -4.58 -0.67 13.77
C ASP A 174 -3.84 0.27 14.73
N PHE A 175 -2.50 0.32 14.61
CA PHE A 175 -1.68 1.19 15.44
C PHE A 175 -1.99 2.67 15.27
N LEU A 176 -2.12 3.16 14.04
CA LEU A 176 -2.46 4.56 13.80
C LEU A 176 -3.88 4.89 14.23
N PHE A 177 -4.82 3.98 14.00
CA PHE A 177 -6.22 4.14 14.38
C PHE A 177 -6.36 4.34 15.89
N GLU A 178 -5.59 3.58 16.68
CA GLU A 178 -5.53 3.73 18.14
C GLU A 178 -4.99 5.09 18.61
N LYS A 179 -4.31 5.84 17.73
CA LYS A 179 -3.80 7.19 18.04
C LYS A 179 -4.70 8.31 17.54
N LEU A 180 -5.75 8.02 16.78
CA LEU A 180 -6.70 9.03 16.30
C LEU A 180 -7.62 9.49 17.44
N GLN A 181 -7.86 10.81 17.49
CA GLN A 181 -8.78 11.40 18.45
C GLN A 181 -10.26 11.16 18.06
N ASP A 182 -10.60 11.32 16.78
CA ASP A 182 -11.95 11.09 16.26
C ASP A 182 -11.99 9.85 15.34
N LYS A 183 -12.07 8.68 15.97
CA LYS A 183 -12.14 7.39 15.28
C LYS A 183 -13.40 7.26 14.40
N SER A 184 -14.52 7.86 14.81
CA SER A 184 -15.81 7.67 14.13
C SER A 184 -15.86 8.44 12.80
N TYR A 185 -15.43 9.69 12.78
CA TYR A 185 -15.38 10.48 11.56
C TYR A 185 -14.43 9.85 10.53
N VAL A 186 -13.23 9.48 11.00
CA VAL A 186 -12.19 8.93 10.13
C VAL A 186 -12.60 7.59 9.52
N ALA A 187 -13.25 6.72 10.30
CA ALA A 187 -13.74 5.44 9.80
C ALA A 187 -14.73 5.60 8.63
N SER A 188 -15.64 6.57 8.71
CA SER A 188 -16.62 6.84 7.66
C SER A 188 -15.97 7.34 6.36
N GLU A 189 -15.05 8.30 6.47
CA GLU A 189 -14.37 8.89 5.31
C GLU A 189 -13.46 7.85 4.62
N VAL A 190 -12.73 7.09 5.42
CA VAL A 190 -11.80 6.05 4.93
C VAL A 190 -12.56 4.94 4.24
N LEU A 191 -13.72 4.51 4.77
CA LEU A 191 -14.51 3.46 4.15
C LEU A 191 -14.95 3.84 2.72
N SER A 192 -15.37 5.09 2.51
CA SER A 192 -15.73 5.60 1.17
C SER A 192 -14.54 5.50 0.21
N GLY A 193 -13.36 6.00 0.63
CA GLY A 193 -12.16 5.94 -0.20
C GLY A 193 -11.62 4.52 -0.42
N LEU A 194 -11.76 3.61 0.55
CA LEU A 194 -11.31 2.22 0.43
C LEU A 194 -12.14 1.43 -0.60
N LEU A 195 -13.43 1.76 -0.74
CA LEU A 195 -14.29 1.14 -1.76
C LEU A 195 -13.79 1.44 -3.17
N ASP A 196 -13.44 2.70 -3.44
CA ASP A 196 -12.87 3.12 -4.73
C ASP A 196 -11.51 2.45 -5.02
N LYS A 197 -10.72 2.19 -3.97
CA LYS A 197 -9.38 1.61 -4.06
C LYS A 197 -9.35 0.10 -4.04
N LYS A 198 -10.49 -0.56 -3.79
CA LYS A 198 -10.63 -2.01 -3.75
C LYS A 198 -9.83 -2.68 -2.62
N SER A 199 -9.71 -2.00 -1.48
CA SER A 199 -8.89 -2.44 -0.35
C SER A 199 -9.72 -3.19 0.70
N TYR A 200 -10.34 -4.30 0.29
CA TYR A 200 -11.43 -4.92 1.05
C TYR A 200 -11.01 -5.64 2.33
N ASN A 201 -9.76 -6.08 2.45
CA ASN A 201 -9.27 -6.64 3.72
C ASN A 201 -9.21 -5.57 4.82
N VAL A 202 -8.84 -4.33 4.45
CA VAL A 202 -8.90 -3.20 5.37
C VAL A 202 -10.35 -2.89 5.72
N ILE A 203 -11.26 -2.86 4.75
CA ILE A 203 -12.69 -2.66 5.00
C ILE A 203 -13.23 -3.70 5.98
N LEU A 204 -12.96 -4.98 5.73
CA LEU A 204 -13.40 -6.09 6.57
C LEU A 204 -12.87 -5.94 8.00
N TYR A 205 -11.59 -5.60 8.16
CA TYR A 205 -11.00 -5.32 9.48
C TYR A 205 -11.76 -4.20 10.22
N PHE A 206 -12.07 -3.07 9.59
CA PHE A 206 -12.82 -1.98 10.27
C PHE A 206 -14.23 -2.40 10.67
N LEU A 207 -14.88 -3.22 9.84
CA LEU A 207 -16.22 -3.76 10.10
C LEU A 207 -16.20 -4.74 11.28
N GLU A 208 -15.24 -5.65 11.32
CA GLU A 208 -15.06 -6.62 12.41
C GLU A 208 -14.73 -5.93 13.75
N GLN A 209 -13.96 -4.84 13.73
CA GLN A 209 -13.70 -4.04 14.93
C GLN A 209 -14.89 -3.14 15.34
N GLY A 210 -15.94 -3.07 14.53
CA GLY A 210 -17.12 -2.25 14.80
C GLY A 210 -16.86 -0.74 14.72
N TYR A 211 -15.83 -0.32 13.99
CA TYR A 211 -15.48 1.09 13.79
C TYR A 211 -16.45 1.80 12.84
N CYS A 212 -16.99 1.06 11.86
CA CYS A 212 -17.96 1.58 10.90
C CYS A 212 -19.36 1.13 11.31
N ARG A 213 -20.06 1.92 12.15
CA ARG A 213 -21.47 1.62 12.50
C ARG A 213 -22.50 2.25 11.56
N ASN A 214 -22.15 3.40 10.98
CA ASN A 214 -23.05 4.25 10.21
C ASN A 214 -22.63 4.35 8.73
N PHE A 215 -22.34 3.21 8.10
CA PHE A 215 -22.01 3.18 6.67
C PHE A 215 -23.22 2.83 5.82
N ASP A 216 -23.16 3.18 4.53
CA ASP A 216 -24.14 2.76 3.54
C ASP A 216 -23.97 1.27 3.22
N LYS A 217 -24.72 0.44 3.95
CA LYS A 217 -24.72 -1.03 3.80
C LYS A 217 -25.13 -1.48 2.41
N LYS A 218 -26.01 -0.72 1.74
CA LYS A 218 -26.48 -1.03 0.38
C LYS A 218 -25.33 -0.83 -0.60
N ASN A 219 -24.70 0.33 -0.55
CA ASN A 219 -23.58 0.63 -1.44
C ASN A 219 -22.39 -0.29 -1.19
N LEU A 220 -22.08 -0.62 0.08
CA LEU A 220 -21.03 -1.57 0.43
C LEU A 220 -21.28 -2.95 -0.22
N MET A 221 -22.50 -3.48 -0.10
CA MET A 221 -22.89 -4.77 -0.67
C MET A 221 -22.78 -4.75 -2.20
N ILE A 222 -23.25 -3.68 -2.84
CA ILE A 222 -23.16 -3.47 -4.29
C ILE A 222 -21.70 -3.48 -4.75
N GLU A 223 -20.83 -2.68 -4.15
CA GLU A 223 -19.42 -2.59 -4.57
C GLU A 223 -18.65 -3.88 -4.28
N ALA A 224 -18.92 -4.55 -3.15
CA ALA A 224 -18.33 -5.84 -2.82
C ALA A 224 -18.70 -6.90 -3.88
N CYS A 225 -19.97 -6.93 -4.30
CA CYS A 225 -20.47 -7.82 -5.34
C CYS A 225 -19.90 -7.49 -6.72
N ARG A 226 -19.94 -6.21 -7.11
CA ARG A 226 -19.40 -5.69 -8.37
C ARG A 226 -17.94 -6.05 -8.59
N HIS A 227 -17.16 -6.13 -7.51
CA HIS A 227 -15.72 -6.43 -7.57
C HIS A 227 -15.36 -7.87 -7.15
N GLY A 228 -16.33 -8.70 -6.78
CA GLY A 228 -16.11 -10.12 -6.48
C GLY A 228 -15.49 -10.38 -5.09
N HIS A 229 -15.74 -9.53 -4.09
CA HIS A 229 -15.14 -9.70 -2.76
C HIS A 229 -15.97 -10.64 -1.89
N VAL A 230 -15.92 -11.93 -2.22
CA VAL A 230 -16.71 -13.00 -1.58
C VAL A 230 -16.67 -12.97 -0.06
N LYS A 231 -15.49 -12.78 0.54
CA LYS A 231 -15.34 -12.72 2.01
C LYS A 231 -16.10 -11.55 2.63
N LEU A 232 -16.06 -10.38 1.98
CA LEU A 232 -16.79 -9.21 2.46
C LEU A 232 -18.30 -9.41 2.28
N VAL A 233 -18.73 -9.98 1.14
CA VAL A 233 -20.14 -10.32 0.91
C VAL A 233 -20.64 -11.31 1.97
N GLN A 234 -19.86 -12.34 2.28
CA GLN A 234 -20.18 -13.30 3.35
C GLN A 234 -20.32 -12.61 4.70
N TRP A 235 -19.34 -11.78 5.07
CA TRP A 235 -19.41 -11.03 6.32
C TRP A 235 -20.67 -10.15 6.39
N ILE A 236 -21.02 -9.47 5.30
CA ILE A 236 -22.23 -8.63 5.23
C ILE A 236 -23.49 -9.47 5.48
N PHE A 237 -23.61 -10.64 4.86
CA PHE A 237 -24.75 -11.54 5.09
C PHE A 237 -24.83 -12.07 6.52
N GLU A 238 -23.70 -12.30 7.17
CA GLU A 238 -23.65 -12.82 8.54
C GLU A 238 -23.94 -11.75 9.58
N ASN A 239 -23.69 -10.47 9.28
CA ASN A 239 -23.68 -9.39 10.28
C ASN A 239 -24.67 -8.25 10.01
N VAL A 240 -25.30 -8.19 8.84
CA VAL A 240 -26.25 -7.14 8.46
C VAL A 240 -27.62 -7.73 8.17
N ASP A 241 -28.68 -7.13 8.73
CA ASP A 241 -30.06 -7.52 8.41
C ASP A 241 -30.31 -7.38 6.90
N HIS A 242 -30.75 -8.46 6.26
CA HIS A 242 -31.02 -8.51 4.83
C HIS A 242 -32.00 -7.42 4.35
N LYS A 243 -32.90 -6.95 5.22
CA LYS A 243 -33.85 -5.86 4.88
C LYS A 243 -33.16 -4.52 4.68
N GLU A 244 -31.96 -4.34 5.22
CA GLU A 244 -31.16 -3.13 5.04
C GLU A 244 -30.32 -3.16 3.76
N LEU A 245 -30.19 -4.33 3.12
CA LEU A 245 -29.38 -4.54 1.93
C LEU A 245 -30.19 -4.29 0.65
N ASP A 246 -29.54 -3.76 -0.38
CA ASP A 246 -30.08 -3.75 -1.74
C ASP A 246 -29.51 -4.95 -2.51
N ILE A 247 -29.99 -6.13 -2.10
CA ILE A 247 -29.63 -7.41 -2.69
C ILE A 247 -29.81 -7.40 -4.20
N LYS A 248 -30.94 -6.84 -4.66
CA LYS A 248 -31.29 -6.81 -6.07
C LYS A 248 -30.22 -6.08 -6.86
N SER A 249 -29.91 -4.84 -6.47
CA SER A 249 -28.87 -4.07 -7.15
C SER A 249 -27.52 -4.75 -7.05
N ALA A 250 -27.18 -5.33 -5.89
CA ALA A 250 -25.92 -6.05 -5.72
C ALA A 250 -25.80 -7.31 -6.62
N PHE A 251 -26.88 -8.07 -6.78
CA PHE A 251 -26.96 -9.20 -7.70
C PHE A 251 -26.78 -8.77 -9.15
N LEU A 252 -27.50 -7.72 -9.58
CA LEU A 252 -27.35 -7.15 -10.91
C LEU A 252 -25.90 -6.72 -11.15
N GLU A 253 -25.29 -6.03 -10.19
CA GLU A 253 -23.93 -5.49 -10.29
C GLU A 253 -22.84 -6.57 -10.26
N ALA A 254 -23.04 -7.69 -9.55
CA ALA A 254 -22.17 -8.86 -9.67
C ALA A 254 -22.25 -9.51 -11.07
N CYS A 255 -23.40 -9.41 -11.73
CA CYS A 255 -23.62 -9.97 -13.06
C CYS A 255 -23.20 -9.01 -14.20
N ILE A 256 -23.14 -7.70 -13.94
CA ILE A 256 -22.72 -6.70 -14.93
C ILE A 256 -21.19 -6.77 -15.10
N PRO A 257 -20.68 -7.02 -16.32
CA PRO A 257 -19.25 -7.03 -16.57
C PRO A 257 -18.71 -5.59 -16.49
N THR A 258 -17.95 -5.28 -15.45
CA THR A 258 -17.24 -3.98 -15.37
C THR A 258 -16.03 -3.92 -16.29
N ASN A 259 -15.58 -5.07 -16.81
CA ASN A 259 -14.65 -5.28 -17.95
C ASN A 259 -14.40 -6.79 -18.18
N LYS A 260 -14.60 -7.62 -17.14
CA LYS A 260 -14.60 -9.10 -17.15
C LYS A 260 -15.50 -9.61 -16.02
N VAL A 261 -16.30 -10.64 -16.25
CA VAL A 261 -16.85 -11.44 -15.14
C VAL A 261 -15.72 -12.31 -14.60
N THR A 262 -15.53 -12.34 -13.30
CA THR A 262 -14.51 -13.17 -12.62
C THR A 262 -15.16 -14.33 -11.90
N GLU A 263 -14.44 -15.43 -11.69
CA GLU A 263 -14.87 -16.54 -10.84
C GLU A 263 -15.28 -16.06 -9.44
N LEU A 264 -14.63 -15.01 -8.94
CA LEU A 264 -14.95 -14.38 -7.67
C LEU A 264 -16.32 -13.69 -7.67
N GLN A 265 -16.71 -13.02 -8.75
CA GLN A 265 -18.06 -12.49 -8.88
C GLN A 265 -19.10 -13.61 -8.94
N LEU A 266 -18.82 -14.71 -9.67
CA LEU A 266 -19.69 -15.89 -9.68
C LEU A 266 -19.91 -16.46 -8.29
N ASN A 267 -18.85 -16.50 -7.48
CA ASN A 267 -18.94 -16.93 -6.09
C ASN A 267 -19.80 -15.98 -5.24
N CYS A 268 -19.74 -14.66 -5.47
CA CYS A 268 -20.68 -13.73 -4.83
C CYS A 268 -22.13 -14.03 -5.23
N VAL A 269 -22.40 -14.30 -6.51
CA VAL A 269 -23.75 -14.63 -6.99
C VAL A 269 -24.26 -15.94 -6.37
N ALA A 270 -23.42 -16.97 -6.33
CA ALA A 270 -23.76 -18.24 -5.69
C ALA A 270 -24.05 -18.07 -4.19
N LEU A 271 -23.26 -17.24 -3.50
CA LEU A 271 -23.46 -16.91 -2.10
C LEU A 271 -24.77 -16.14 -1.88
N MET A 272 -25.06 -15.12 -2.68
CA MET A 272 -26.33 -14.38 -2.63
C MET A 272 -27.52 -15.32 -2.84
N TRP A 273 -27.44 -16.25 -3.78
CA TRP A 273 -28.49 -17.25 -4.02
C TRP A 273 -28.71 -18.16 -2.80
N HIS A 274 -27.64 -18.55 -2.10
CA HIS A 274 -27.75 -19.40 -0.92
C HIS A 274 -28.48 -18.71 0.24
N TYR A 275 -28.16 -17.44 0.49
CA TYR A 275 -28.76 -16.68 1.60
C TYR A 275 -30.18 -16.21 1.30
N ILE A 276 -30.58 -16.16 0.02
CA ILE A 276 -31.78 -15.47 -0.41
C ILE A 276 -32.60 -16.43 -1.24
N GLN A 277 -33.45 -17.19 -0.54
CA GLN A 277 -34.42 -18.09 -1.16
C GLN A 277 -35.53 -17.33 -1.94
N ASP A 278 -35.59 -16.00 -1.79
CA ASP A 278 -36.62 -15.10 -2.34
C ASP A 278 -36.13 -14.27 -3.54
N ILE A 279 -35.01 -14.60 -4.20
CA ILE A 279 -34.64 -13.90 -5.44
C ILE A 279 -35.74 -14.15 -6.48
N ASN A 280 -36.42 -13.08 -6.88
CA ASN A 280 -37.52 -13.15 -7.83
C ASN A 280 -36.98 -13.59 -9.20
N MET A 281 -37.54 -14.67 -9.76
CA MET A 281 -37.15 -15.21 -11.07
C MET A 281 -37.26 -14.19 -12.22
N PHE A 282 -38.11 -13.16 -12.08
CA PHE A 282 -38.18 -12.06 -13.02
C PHE A 282 -36.86 -11.27 -13.14
N GLU A 283 -36.12 -11.17 -12.05
CA GLU A 283 -34.84 -10.46 -12.00
C GLU A 283 -33.74 -11.27 -12.68
N VAL A 284 -33.75 -12.60 -12.47
CA VAL A 284 -32.90 -13.54 -13.22
C VAL A 284 -33.15 -13.40 -14.72
N ASP A 285 -34.41 -13.27 -15.14
CA ASP A 285 -34.76 -13.06 -16.56
C ASP A 285 -34.29 -11.72 -17.11
N THR A 286 -34.31 -10.68 -16.27
CA THR A 286 -33.77 -9.37 -16.63
C THR A 286 -32.26 -9.44 -16.85
N VAL A 287 -31.52 -10.13 -15.99
CA VAL A 287 -30.08 -10.38 -16.15
C VAL A 287 -29.79 -11.24 -17.37
N LEU A 288 -30.52 -12.36 -17.55
CA LEU A 288 -30.34 -13.23 -18.71
C LEU A 288 -30.56 -12.45 -20.02
N LYS A 289 -31.53 -11.53 -20.05
CA LYS A 289 -31.78 -10.68 -21.21
C LYS A 289 -30.64 -9.68 -21.44
N SER A 290 -30.16 -8.99 -20.41
CA SER A 290 -29.04 -8.04 -20.57
C SER A 290 -27.75 -8.74 -21.01
N MET A 291 -27.52 -9.99 -20.57
CA MET A 291 -26.39 -10.81 -21.02
C MET A 291 -26.47 -11.19 -22.50
N THR A 292 -27.67 -11.35 -23.08
CA THR A 292 -27.84 -11.62 -24.52
C THR A 292 -27.60 -10.42 -25.42
N GLU A 293 -27.59 -9.22 -24.86
CA GLU A 293 -27.34 -7.97 -25.58
C GLU A 293 -25.84 -7.61 -25.62
N VAL A 294 -24.97 -8.39 -24.97
CA VAL A 294 -23.52 -8.17 -24.96
C VAL A 294 -22.89 -8.62 -26.30
N PRO A 295 -22.06 -7.77 -26.95
CA PRO A 295 -21.41 -8.10 -28.22
C PRO A 295 -20.57 -9.39 -28.18
N PRO A 296 -20.64 -10.24 -29.23
CA PRO A 296 -20.00 -11.56 -29.27
C PRO A 296 -18.47 -11.55 -29.27
N ASP A 297 -17.83 -10.41 -29.48
CA ASP A 297 -16.40 -10.19 -29.68
C ASP A 297 -15.59 -9.92 -28.40
N MET A 298 -16.22 -10.00 -27.23
CA MET A 298 -15.51 -9.87 -25.95
C MET A 298 -14.78 -11.16 -25.55
N ALA A 299 -13.54 -11.01 -25.03
CA ALA A 299 -12.63 -12.09 -24.65
C ALA A 299 -13.07 -12.98 -23.47
N TYR A 300 -14.35 -12.92 -23.05
CA TYR A 300 -14.88 -13.58 -21.85
C TYR A 300 -16.20 -14.30 -22.09
N ARG A 301 -16.48 -14.67 -23.34
CA ARG A 301 -17.68 -15.41 -23.73
C ARG A 301 -17.88 -16.68 -22.88
N ASP A 302 -16.81 -17.40 -22.57
CA ASP A 302 -16.91 -18.66 -21.81
C ASP A 302 -17.45 -18.46 -20.39
N LEU A 303 -16.98 -17.45 -19.64
CA LEU A 303 -17.48 -17.16 -18.29
C LEU A 303 -18.91 -16.59 -18.31
N GLN A 304 -19.26 -15.79 -19.33
CA GLN A 304 -20.64 -15.33 -19.48
C GLN A 304 -21.58 -16.48 -19.85
N ASP A 305 -21.15 -17.40 -20.70
CA ASP A 305 -21.89 -18.60 -21.05
C ASP A 305 -22.05 -19.51 -19.83
N ASP A 306 -21.04 -19.64 -18.98
CA ASP A 306 -21.13 -20.43 -17.74
C ASP A 306 -22.05 -19.77 -16.70
N LEU A 307 -21.96 -18.45 -16.50
CA LEU A 307 -22.93 -17.71 -15.68
C LEU A 307 -24.35 -17.88 -16.24
N ARG A 308 -24.52 -17.75 -17.56
CA ARG A 308 -25.82 -17.92 -18.22
C ARG A 308 -26.36 -19.34 -18.05
N LYS A 309 -25.54 -20.37 -18.26
CA LYS A 309 -25.92 -21.78 -18.04
C LYS A 309 -26.30 -22.01 -16.60
N TRP A 310 -25.55 -21.45 -15.65
CA TRP A 310 -25.82 -21.57 -14.23
C TRP A 310 -27.12 -20.88 -13.83
N LEU A 311 -27.38 -19.65 -14.31
CA LEU A 311 -28.65 -18.94 -14.10
C LEU A 311 -29.84 -19.68 -14.73
N LEU A 312 -29.66 -20.26 -15.93
CA LEU A 312 -30.68 -21.12 -16.57
C LEU A 312 -30.94 -22.40 -15.78
N TYR A 313 -29.89 -23.01 -15.24
CA TYR A 313 -30.01 -24.19 -14.38
C TYR A 313 -30.79 -23.84 -13.11
N ILE A 314 -30.43 -22.75 -12.44
CA ILE A 314 -31.14 -22.24 -11.26
C ILE A 314 -32.61 -21.97 -11.57
N LYS A 315 -32.89 -21.28 -12.68
CA LYS A 315 -34.26 -21.03 -13.16
C LYS A 315 -35.04 -22.34 -13.30
N THR A 316 -34.42 -23.35 -13.90
CA THR A 316 -35.05 -24.66 -14.11
C THR A 316 -35.33 -25.38 -12.79
N VAL A 317 -34.40 -25.32 -11.83
CA VAL A 317 -34.58 -25.94 -10.50
C VAL A 317 -35.69 -25.24 -9.72
N HIS A 318 -35.71 -23.91 -9.69
CA HIS A 318 -36.73 -23.14 -8.99
C HIS A 318 -38.14 -23.41 -9.56
N GLN A 319 -38.28 -23.43 -10.90
CA GLN A 319 -39.55 -23.76 -11.56
C GLN A 319 -40.07 -25.16 -11.18
N ARG A 320 -39.17 -26.16 -11.06
CA ARG A 320 -39.55 -27.51 -10.61
C ARG A 320 -40.03 -27.49 -9.16
N MET A 321 -39.29 -26.85 -8.26
CA MET A 321 -39.66 -26.75 -6.84
C MET A 321 -41.04 -26.11 -6.65
N MET A 322 -41.36 -25.05 -7.42
CA MET A 322 -42.67 -24.39 -7.37
C MET A 322 -43.80 -25.28 -7.92
N SER A 323 -43.54 -26.02 -9.00
CA SER A 323 -44.52 -26.97 -9.54
C SER A 323 -44.82 -28.14 -8.58
N GLU A 324 -43.81 -28.60 -7.83
CA GLU A 324 -43.94 -29.69 -6.86
C GLU A 324 -44.61 -29.23 -5.55
N SER A 325 -44.44 -27.97 -5.15
CA SER A 325 -45.09 -27.40 -3.96
C SER A 325 -46.54 -26.99 -4.21
N GLY A 326 -47.03 -27.05 -5.46
CA GLY A 326 -48.37 -26.61 -5.82
C GLY A 326 -48.57 -25.09 -5.79
N MET A 327 -47.48 -24.32 -5.61
CA MET A 327 -47.50 -22.86 -5.71
C MET A 327 -47.35 -22.47 -7.18
N GLN A 328 -48.41 -21.90 -7.78
CA GLN A 328 -48.31 -21.27 -9.09
C GLN A 328 -47.46 -19.99 -8.96
N CYS A 329 -46.35 -19.92 -9.71
CA CYS A 329 -45.45 -18.77 -9.78
C CYS A 329 -46.15 -17.47 -10.18
#